data_AF-A0A7V1XNJ2-F1
#
_entry.id   AF-A0A7V1XNJ2-F1
#
_cell.length_a   1.000
_cell.length_b   1.000
_cell.length_c   1.000
_cell.angle_alpha   90.00
_cell.angle_beta   90.00
_cell.angle_gamma   90.00
#
_symmetry.space_group_name_H-M   'P 1'
#
loop_
_entity.id
_entity.type
_entity.pdbx_description
1 polymer ?
#
loop_
_entity_poly.entity_id
_entity_poly.type
_entity_poly.pdbx_seq_one_letter_code
_entity_poly.pdbx_strand_id
1 'polypeptide(L)'
;MRELAAHFRGMRLAYPEDELVIVFDIDGTIVDTRHLVVHLLRSYDRLHGTEHFRGIGPSGIHSHETQIDAILEPFALPAPIRAHVRTWYLEHLRDPDAMSAAHRPYEGVLGVIRWFQLQPRTHVALNTGRPESMRQVTIEALNRLGAAHRVRFDPDLLFMEPSGDTAAVADAKIRALQTLRRRGYRIVAVVDNEPEMLRAMSLADEEGEILFLHADTIFLSRREPPPRTVSGSRYRLAELVDGREIGHRVTFVWHGVNDRRNLRHFLASDIRWAELDVRLDPLGSLVLRHDPFGLGAGMPEDELLPLGECLATLRAHGRAVKLDLKEDGPTLDAVLAEVAAHGYPDEELWFNGAVEALGADGFRRIRREHPEAIVQAPADFAVPLLLAAPELAEQVLRTLAEWGIDRLSLDWRTPQVREALDALERLGWPVNLYGVPDLESFLEAALLLPASVTADFNFPEWDYFGWGPRRALDVASVT
;
A
#
# COMPACT_ATOMS: atom_id res chain seq x y z
N MET A 1 -1.32 14.25 -8.62
CA MET A 1 -0.02 13.96 -7.96
C MET A 1 1.19 14.21 -8.86
N ARG A 2 1.05 14.19 -10.19
CA ARG A 2 2.16 14.44 -11.15
C ARG A 2 2.93 15.74 -10.93
N GLU A 3 2.22 16.85 -10.70
CA GLU A 3 2.85 18.16 -10.43
C GLU A 3 3.71 18.12 -9.17
N LEU A 4 3.24 17.48 -8.10
CA LEU A 4 4.02 17.28 -6.88
C LEU A 4 5.28 16.45 -7.16
N ALA A 5 5.16 15.36 -7.92
CA ALA A 5 6.30 14.51 -8.29
C ALA A 5 7.34 15.26 -9.14
N ALA A 6 6.89 16.04 -10.13
CA ALA A 6 7.75 16.85 -10.97
C ALA A 6 8.46 17.95 -10.17
N HIS A 7 7.71 18.67 -9.33
CA HIS A 7 8.25 19.72 -8.48
C HIS A 7 9.25 19.17 -7.46
N PHE A 8 8.93 18.07 -6.76
CA PHE A 8 9.85 17.43 -5.82
C PHE A 8 11.15 16.99 -6.49
N ARG A 9 11.08 16.35 -7.66
CA ARG A 9 12.28 15.97 -8.43
C ARG A 9 13.10 17.19 -8.83
N GLY A 10 12.46 18.27 -9.28
CA GLY A 10 13.11 19.53 -9.58
C GLY A 10 13.85 20.11 -8.37
N MET A 11 13.19 20.13 -7.20
CA MET A 11 13.78 20.64 -5.95
C MET A 11 14.94 19.77 -5.47
N ARG A 12 14.84 18.43 -5.55
CA ARG A 12 15.95 17.54 -5.19
C ARG A 12 17.15 17.69 -6.13
N LEU A 13 16.93 17.94 -7.43
CA LEU A 13 18.01 18.20 -8.38
C LEU A 13 18.68 19.56 -8.14
N ALA A 14 17.91 20.59 -7.81
CA ALA A 14 18.43 21.93 -7.51
C ALA A 14 19.16 21.99 -6.16
N TYR A 15 18.68 21.22 -5.18
CA TYR A 15 19.13 21.24 -3.79
C TYR A 15 19.45 19.82 -3.29
N PRO A 16 20.50 19.17 -3.84
CA PRO A 16 20.80 17.77 -3.54
C PRO A 16 21.15 17.55 -2.05
N GLU A 17 21.79 18.53 -1.42
CA GLU A 17 22.28 18.46 -0.05
C GLU A 17 21.36 19.14 0.99
N ASP A 18 20.17 19.59 0.59
CA ASP A 18 19.24 20.22 1.53
C ASP A 18 18.31 19.18 2.17
N GLU A 19 17.90 19.44 3.40
CA GLU A 19 16.83 18.69 4.07
C GLU A 19 15.48 19.18 3.55
N LEU A 20 14.89 18.43 2.63
CA LEU A 20 13.60 18.77 2.04
C LEU A 20 12.46 18.39 2.99
N VAL A 21 11.42 19.23 3.08
CA VAL A 21 10.23 18.92 3.87
C VAL A 21 8.96 19.14 3.06
N ILE A 22 8.04 18.19 3.15
CA ILE A 22 6.65 18.36 2.72
C ILE A 22 5.77 18.50 3.95
N VAL A 23 4.86 19.47 3.92
CA VAL A 23 3.98 19.81 5.04
C VAL A 23 2.56 19.38 4.71
N PHE A 24 1.92 18.62 5.59
CA PHE A 24 0.53 18.22 5.46
C PHE A 24 -0.31 18.82 6.60
N ASP A 25 -1.49 19.35 6.26
CA ASP A 25 -2.56 19.42 7.24
C ASP A 25 -3.05 17.99 7.61
N ILE A 26 -3.73 17.87 8.75
CA ILE A 26 -4.26 16.58 9.22
C ILE A 26 -5.71 16.40 8.78
N ASP A 27 -6.59 17.34 9.10
CA ASP A 27 -8.04 17.18 9.03
C ASP A 27 -8.54 17.54 7.63
N GLY A 28 -9.25 16.65 6.96
CA GLY A 28 -9.65 16.85 5.57
C GLY A 28 -8.51 16.64 4.55
N THR A 29 -7.27 16.46 5.01
CA THR A 29 -6.11 16.18 4.16
C THR A 29 -5.59 14.75 4.33
N ILE A 30 -5.19 14.37 5.55
CA ILE A 30 -4.78 12.99 5.88
C ILE A 30 -5.99 12.20 6.36
N VAL A 31 -6.70 12.75 7.35
CA VAL A 31 -7.84 12.12 8.01
C VAL A 31 -9.14 12.61 7.37
N ASP A 32 -10.00 11.66 7.02
CA ASP A 32 -11.35 11.92 6.54
C ASP A 32 -12.30 12.19 7.72
N THR A 33 -12.60 13.48 7.95
CA THR A 33 -13.44 13.94 9.06
C THR A 33 -14.90 13.49 8.93
N ARG A 34 -15.36 13.06 7.75
CA ARG A 34 -16.72 12.52 7.57
C ARG A 34 -16.98 11.30 8.45
N HIS A 35 -15.95 10.50 8.69
CA HIS A 35 -16.05 9.34 9.58
C HIS A 35 -16.26 9.76 11.05
N LEU A 36 -15.65 10.87 11.49
CA LEU A 36 -15.88 11.45 12.81
C LEU A 36 -17.33 11.91 12.95
N VAL A 37 -17.86 12.63 11.95
CA VAL A 37 -19.26 13.08 11.95
C VAL A 37 -20.21 11.89 12.07
N VAL A 38 -20.04 10.86 11.24
CA VAL A 38 -20.85 9.64 11.27
C VAL A 38 -20.74 8.92 12.60
N HIS A 39 -19.53 8.81 13.15
CA HIS A 39 -19.30 8.18 14.45
C HIS A 39 -20.07 8.89 15.56
N LEU A 40 -19.95 10.22 15.65
CA LEU A 40 -20.61 11.03 16.66
C LEU A 40 -22.14 10.94 16.56
N LEU A 41 -22.70 11.11 15.36
CA LEU A 41 -24.16 11.04 15.17
C LEU A 41 -24.72 9.64 15.52
N ARG A 42 -24.02 8.57 15.17
CA ARG A 42 -24.42 7.20 15.58
C ARG A 42 -24.21 6.95 17.07
N SER A 43 -23.19 7.57 17.69
CA SER A 43 -22.98 7.51 19.14
C SER A 43 -24.10 8.21 19.90
N TYR A 44 -24.58 9.35 19.40
CA TYR A 44 -25.75 10.03 19.95
C TYR A 44 -26.97 9.08 19.96
N ASP A 45 -27.28 8.45 18.83
CA ASP A 45 -28.39 7.49 18.70
C ASP A 45 -28.27 6.37 19.74
N ARG A 46 -27.09 5.76 19.86
CA ARG A 46 -26.83 4.69 20.85
C ARG A 46 -27.01 5.15 22.28
N LEU A 47 -26.47 6.30 22.66
CA LEU A 47 -26.49 6.79 24.03
C LEU A 47 -27.89 7.24 24.46
N HIS A 48 -28.70 7.76 23.54
CA HIS A 48 -30.03 8.28 23.82
C HIS A 48 -31.16 7.32 23.45
N GLY A 49 -30.84 6.13 22.95
CA GLY A 49 -31.83 5.12 22.54
C GLY A 49 -32.70 5.58 21.37
N THR A 50 -32.12 6.32 20.43
CA THR A 50 -32.82 6.86 19.25
C THR A 50 -32.27 6.25 17.95
N GLU A 51 -32.95 6.47 16.83
CA GLU A 51 -32.55 5.96 15.51
C GLU A 51 -32.52 7.07 14.44
N HIS A 52 -32.27 8.31 14.85
CA HIS A 52 -32.36 9.49 13.97
C HIS A 52 -31.36 9.45 12.81
N PHE A 53 -30.21 8.82 13.01
CA PHE A 53 -29.10 8.77 12.08
C PHE A 53 -28.86 7.36 11.54
N ARG A 54 -29.87 6.50 11.59
CA ARG A 54 -29.80 5.14 11.05
C ARG A 54 -29.46 5.17 9.56
N GLY A 55 -28.44 4.41 9.17
CA GLY A 55 -28.01 4.30 7.78
C GLY A 55 -27.11 5.43 7.27
N ILE A 56 -26.80 6.44 8.09
CA ILE A 56 -25.85 7.50 7.69
C ILE A 56 -24.48 6.90 7.37
N GLY A 57 -23.90 7.28 6.23
CA GLY A 57 -22.54 6.90 5.83
C GLY A 57 -21.70 8.15 5.53
N PRO A 58 -20.36 8.01 5.42
CA PRO A 58 -19.48 9.14 5.14
C PRO A 58 -19.84 9.88 3.85
N SER A 59 -20.31 9.17 2.81
CA SER A 59 -20.75 9.75 1.54
C SER A 59 -21.95 10.69 1.65
N GLY A 60 -22.72 10.62 2.74
CA GLY A 60 -23.84 11.52 3.01
C GLY A 60 -23.44 12.80 3.75
N ILE A 61 -22.16 12.96 4.10
CA ILE A 61 -21.62 14.17 4.73
C ILE A 61 -21.00 15.05 3.64
N HIS A 62 -21.53 16.26 3.48
CA HIS A 62 -21.08 17.22 2.46
C HIS A 62 -20.58 18.54 3.05
N SER A 63 -20.76 18.74 4.35
CA SER A 63 -20.41 19.97 5.06
C SER A 63 -19.28 19.69 6.05
N HIS A 64 -18.49 20.72 6.35
CA HIS A 64 -17.40 20.65 7.32
C HIS A 64 -17.92 20.24 8.70
N GLU A 65 -17.12 19.50 9.48
CA GLU A 65 -17.55 18.93 10.76
C GLU A 65 -18.00 20.00 11.78
N THR A 66 -17.53 21.23 11.65
CA THR A 66 -17.97 22.35 12.51
C THR A 66 -19.32 22.96 12.09
N GLN A 67 -19.84 22.65 10.90
CA GLN A 67 -21.12 23.14 10.37
C GLN A 67 -22.28 22.18 10.69
N ILE A 68 -22.43 21.83 11.97
CA ILE A 68 -23.42 20.85 12.43
C ILE A 68 -24.85 21.18 11.99
N ASP A 69 -25.23 22.46 11.93
CA ASP A 69 -26.58 22.85 11.51
C ASP A 69 -26.88 22.47 10.04
N ALA A 70 -25.89 22.61 9.16
CA ALA A 70 -25.99 22.17 7.75
C ALA A 70 -25.97 20.64 7.66
N ILE A 71 -25.16 19.97 8.49
CA ILE A 71 -25.14 18.50 8.57
C ILE A 71 -26.50 17.95 9.01
N LEU A 72 -27.18 18.60 9.95
CA LEU A 72 -28.46 18.13 10.50
C LEU A 72 -29.67 18.47 9.60
N GLU A 73 -29.53 19.37 8.63
CA GLU A 73 -30.61 19.83 7.76
C GLU A 73 -31.37 18.69 7.06
N PRO A 74 -30.69 17.66 6.47
CA PRO A 74 -31.37 16.57 5.76
C PRO A 74 -32.17 15.62 6.66
N PHE A 75 -31.94 15.61 7.98
CA PHE A 75 -32.50 14.59 8.89
C PHE A 75 -33.91 14.90 9.42
N ALA A 76 -34.51 16.02 9.00
CA ALA A 76 -35.88 16.42 9.35
C ALA A 76 -36.19 16.33 10.87
N LEU A 77 -35.20 16.62 11.72
CA LEU A 77 -35.32 16.49 13.17
C LEU A 77 -36.27 17.56 13.76
N PRO A 78 -37.14 17.20 14.73
CA PRO A 78 -37.87 18.18 15.53
C PRO A 78 -36.92 19.18 16.19
N ALA A 79 -37.33 20.45 16.28
CA ALA A 79 -36.48 21.53 16.79
C ALA A 79 -35.84 21.25 18.17
N PRO A 80 -36.55 20.68 19.17
CA PRO A 80 -35.94 20.33 20.45
C PRO A 80 -34.83 19.27 20.33
N ILE A 81 -35.02 18.29 19.44
CA ILE A 81 -34.05 17.21 19.20
C ILE A 81 -32.84 17.77 18.46
N ARG A 82 -33.06 18.60 17.43
CA ARG A 82 -31.98 19.27 16.69
C ARG A 82 -31.08 20.09 17.62
N ALA A 83 -31.67 20.87 18.52
CA ALA A 83 -30.91 21.65 19.50
C ALA A 83 -30.10 20.77 20.45
N HIS A 84 -30.69 19.66 20.91
CA HIS A 84 -30.01 18.73 21.80
C HIS A 84 -28.83 18.02 21.11
N VAL A 85 -29.04 17.50 19.90
CA VAL A 85 -27.98 16.89 19.08
C VAL A 85 -26.86 17.89 18.84
N ARG A 86 -27.19 19.14 18.49
CA ARG A 86 -26.20 20.20 18.23
C ARG A 86 -25.30 20.44 19.44
N THR A 87 -25.88 20.62 20.62
CA THR A 87 -25.10 20.83 21.85
C THR A 87 -24.22 19.62 22.15
N TRP A 88 -24.81 18.42 22.15
CA TRP A 88 -24.07 17.19 22.42
C TRP A 88 -22.92 16.99 21.42
N TYR A 89 -23.17 17.21 20.13
CA TYR A 89 -22.17 17.07 19.07
C TYR A 89 -20.99 18.01 19.27
N LEU A 90 -21.24 19.29 19.55
CA LEU A 90 -20.18 20.28 19.75
C LEU A 90 -19.33 20.00 20.99
N GLU A 91 -19.94 19.44 22.05
CA GLU A 91 -19.22 19.00 23.25
C GLU A 91 -18.29 17.80 22.99
N HIS A 92 -18.65 16.92 22.06
CA HIS A 92 -17.93 15.67 21.79
C HIS A 92 -17.05 15.73 20.52
N LEU A 93 -17.16 16.78 19.69
CA LEU A 93 -16.41 16.89 18.43
C LEU A 93 -14.88 16.81 18.63
N ARG A 94 -14.39 17.35 19.74
CA ARG A 94 -12.97 17.40 20.09
C ARG A 94 -12.58 16.38 21.15
N ASP A 95 -13.45 15.40 21.43
CA ASP A 95 -13.15 14.31 22.35
C ASP A 95 -12.01 13.43 21.78
N PRO A 96 -10.86 13.32 22.49
CA PRO A 96 -9.75 12.44 22.12
C PRO A 96 -10.16 11.03 21.71
N ASP A 97 -11.10 10.43 22.44
CA ASP A 97 -11.51 9.05 22.23
C ASP A 97 -12.35 8.91 20.95
N ALA A 98 -13.29 9.83 20.74
CA ALA A 98 -14.10 9.89 19.52
C ALA A 98 -13.23 10.14 18.27
N MET A 99 -12.29 11.07 18.36
CA MET A 99 -11.35 11.36 17.27
C MET A 99 -10.50 10.13 16.95
N SER A 100 -9.88 9.50 17.96
CA SER A 100 -9.08 8.30 17.73
C SER A 100 -9.90 7.13 17.17
N ALA A 101 -11.13 6.93 17.62
CA ALA A 101 -11.97 5.82 17.17
C ALA A 101 -12.44 5.99 15.72
N ALA A 102 -12.64 7.25 15.30
CA ALA A 102 -13.24 7.57 14.00
C ALA A 102 -12.23 7.97 12.91
N HIS A 103 -10.95 8.19 13.25
CA HIS A 103 -9.94 8.49 12.25
C HIS A 103 -9.87 7.39 11.18
N ARG A 104 -10.10 7.78 9.93
CA ARG A 104 -9.84 6.97 8.75
C ARG A 104 -9.03 7.83 7.78
N PRO A 105 -7.92 7.33 7.22
CA PRO A 105 -7.13 8.09 6.29
C PRO A 105 -7.87 8.18 4.95
N TYR A 106 -7.65 9.25 4.19
CA TYR A 106 -8.01 9.26 2.78
C TYR A 106 -7.23 8.17 2.04
N GLU A 107 -7.89 7.52 1.08
CA GLU A 107 -7.29 6.48 0.25
C GLU A 107 -6.00 7.00 -0.42
N GLY A 108 -4.92 6.20 -0.34
CA GLY A 108 -3.61 6.51 -0.91
C GLY A 108 -2.73 7.51 -0.14
N VAL A 109 -3.26 8.32 0.80
CA VAL A 109 -2.47 9.39 1.44
C VAL A 109 -1.27 8.87 2.24
N LEU A 110 -1.45 7.75 2.95
CA LEU A 110 -0.38 7.13 3.72
C LEU A 110 0.68 6.50 2.81
N GLY A 111 0.30 6.03 1.61
CA GLY A 111 1.26 5.60 0.59
C GLY A 111 2.11 6.77 0.09
N VAL A 112 1.48 7.92 -0.18
CA VAL A 112 2.19 9.14 -0.61
C VAL A 112 3.19 9.59 0.46
N ILE A 113 2.75 9.65 1.72
CA ILE A 113 3.59 10.01 2.86
C ILE A 113 4.74 9.00 3.00
N ARG A 114 4.45 7.69 2.91
CA ARG A 114 5.47 6.64 2.95
C ARG A 114 6.52 6.84 1.86
N TRP A 115 6.12 7.15 0.64
CA TRP A 115 7.07 7.41 -0.45
C TRP A 115 8.01 8.57 -0.13
N PHE A 116 7.50 9.70 0.40
CA PHE A 116 8.34 10.81 0.83
C PHE A 116 9.31 10.43 1.95
N GLN A 117 8.86 9.65 2.93
CA GLN A 117 9.71 9.17 4.03
C GLN A 117 10.81 8.20 3.57
N LEU A 118 10.64 7.59 2.39
CA LEU A 118 11.63 6.74 1.76
C LEU A 118 12.66 7.50 0.92
N GLN A 119 12.44 8.79 0.65
CA GLN A 119 13.36 9.62 -0.10
C GLN A 119 14.54 10.06 0.76
N PRO A 120 15.76 10.12 0.21
CA PRO A 120 16.91 10.61 0.94
C PRO A 120 16.68 12.05 1.42
N ARG A 121 17.09 12.35 2.66
CA ARG A 121 17.09 13.72 3.24
C ARG A 121 15.75 14.45 3.09
N THR A 122 14.66 13.70 3.25
CA THR A 122 13.30 14.17 3.03
C THR A 122 12.44 13.86 4.24
N HIS A 123 11.68 14.86 4.68
CA HIS A 123 10.91 14.83 5.91
C HIS A 123 9.43 15.15 5.64
N VAL A 124 8.57 14.66 6.52
CA VAL A 124 7.14 14.96 6.50
C VAL A 124 6.79 15.69 7.78
N ALA A 125 6.32 16.93 7.66
CA ALA A 125 5.85 17.73 8.78
C ALA A 125 4.32 17.82 8.77
N LEU A 126 3.74 18.01 9.94
CA LEU A 126 2.31 18.20 10.15
C LEU A 126 2.04 19.63 10.60
N ASN A 127 1.08 20.30 9.96
CA ASN A 127 0.71 21.69 10.29
C ASN A 127 -0.80 21.82 10.36
N THR A 128 -1.35 21.70 11.58
CA THR A 128 -2.79 21.55 11.82
C THR A 128 -3.39 22.71 12.61
N GLY A 129 -4.69 22.97 12.40
CA GLY A 129 -5.49 23.86 13.23
C GLY A 129 -5.92 23.27 14.57
N ARG A 130 -5.62 21.99 14.86
CA ARG A 130 -5.89 21.39 16.18
C ARG A 130 -5.11 22.13 17.27
N PRO A 131 -5.65 22.24 18.50
CA PRO A 131 -4.96 22.92 19.59
C PRO A 131 -3.79 22.09 20.15
N GLU A 132 -2.75 22.77 20.60
CA GLU A 132 -1.52 22.20 21.17
C GLU A 132 -1.78 21.24 22.35
N SER A 133 -2.86 21.47 23.11
CA SER A 133 -3.29 20.58 24.20
C SER A 133 -3.59 19.14 23.75
N MET A 134 -3.81 18.91 22.45
CA MET A 134 -4.12 17.60 21.86
C MET A 134 -2.90 16.90 21.24
N ARG A 135 -1.69 17.45 21.41
CA ARG A 135 -0.45 16.94 20.77
C ARG A 135 -0.25 15.45 20.94
N GLN A 136 -0.25 14.98 22.19
CA GLN A 136 0.06 13.58 22.51
C GLN A 136 -0.97 12.63 21.89
N VAL A 137 -2.26 12.91 22.07
CA VAL A 137 -3.35 12.09 21.50
C VAL A 137 -3.27 12.09 19.97
N THR A 138 -3.02 13.24 19.35
CA THR A 138 -2.96 13.38 17.89
C THR A 138 -1.81 12.57 17.30
N ILE A 139 -0.61 12.70 17.85
CA ILE A 139 0.57 11.99 17.32
C ILE A 139 0.46 10.47 17.54
N GLU A 140 -0.04 10.03 18.70
CA GLU A 140 -0.28 8.61 18.98
C GLU A 140 -1.33 8.03 18.04
N ALA A 141 -2.45 8.73 17.81
CA ALA A 141 -3.50 8.28 16.91
C ALA A 141 -3.01 8.20 15.45
N LEU A 142 -2.27 9.21 14.97
CA LEU A 142 -1.71 9.20 13.62
C LEU A 142 -0.65 8.12 13.42
N ASN A 143 0.21 7.88 14.40
CA ASN A 143 1.21 6.82 14.31
C ASN A 143 0.58 5.43 14.39
N ARG A 144 -0.50 5.24 15.16
CA ARG A 144 -1.30 4.00 15.10
C ARG A 144 -1.92 3.80 13.72
N LEU A 145 -2.43 4.87 13.10
CA LEU A 145 -3.01 4.81 11.76
C LEU A 145 -1.95 4.53 10.68
N GLY A 146 -0.78 5.14 10.80
CA GLY A 146 0.34 4.99 9.87
C GLY A 146 1.07 3.66 9.96
N ALA A 147 0.96 2.94 11.08
CA ALA A 147 1.71 1.72 11.35
C ALA A 147 1.57 0.67 10.23
N ALA A 148 0.35 0.40 9.76
CA ALA A 148 0.09 -0.57 8.68
C ALA A 148 0.76 -0.19 7.34
N HIS A 149 1.11 1.09 7.16
CA HIS A 149 1.81 1.60 5.98
C HIS A 149 3.29 1.88 6.25
N ARG A 150 3.80 1.51 7.44
CA ARG A 150 5.15 1.86 7.93
C ARG A 150 5.41 3.37 7.89
N VAL A 151 4.36 4.15 8.12
CA VAL A 151 4.41 5.60 8.24
C VAL A 151 4.56 5.96 9.71
N ARG A 152 5.52 6.83 10.00
CA ARG A 152 5.72 7.39 11.34
C ARG A 152 5.89 8.90 11.27
N PHE A 153 5.07 9.63 11.99
CA PHE A 153 5.16 11.07 12.16
C PHE A 153 6.05 11.42 13.35
N ASP A 154 6.94 12.37 13.14
CA ASP A 154 7.84 12.90 14.16
C ASP A 154 7.12 13.96 15.01
N PRO A 155 7.05 13.80 16.35
CA PRO A 155 6.46 14.81 17.22
C PRO A 155 7.16 16.19 17.12
N ASP A 156 8.44 16.26 16.76
CA ASP A 156 9.19 17.51 16.63
C ASP A 156 8.84 18.26 15.33
N LEU A 157 8.24 17.57 14.36
CA LEU A 157 7.72 18.12 13.11
C LEU A 157 6.19 18.28 13.11
N LEU A 158 5.55 18.19 14.28
CA LEU A 158 4.13 18.49 14.46
C LEU A 158 3.96 19.93 14.98
N PHE A 159 3.30 20.76 14.18
CA PHE A 159 2.94 22.14 14.51
C PHE A 159 1.42 22.25 14.66
N MET A 160 1.00 22.82 15.78
CA MET A 160 -0.40 22.92 16.19
C MET A 160 -0.72 24.34 16.62
N GLU A 161 -2.01 24.65 16.74
CA GLU A 161 -2.48 25.97 17.14
C GLU A 161 -2.28 26.17 18.67
N PRO A 162 -1.58 27.23 19.14
CA PRO A 162 -1.21 27.36 20.55
C PRO A 162 -2.33 27.73 21.53
N SER A 163 -3.39 28.41 21.10
CA SER A 163 -4.30 29.18 21.96
C SER A 163 -5.74 28.66 22.03
N GLY A 164 -6.08 27.63 21.25
CA GLY A 164 -7.44 27.15 21.00
C GLY A 164 -8.28 28.08 20.12
N ASP A 165 -7.74 29.21 19.63
CA ASP A 165 -8.47 30.22 18.89
C ASP A 165 -8.43 29.93 17.38
N THR A 166 -9.60 29.64 16.81
CA THR A 166 -9.75 29.37 15.38
C THR A 166 -9.41 30.58 14.51
N ALA A 167 -9.51 31.81 15.04
CA ALA A 167 -9.13 33.01 14.30
C ALA A 167 -7.59 33.14 14.13
N ALA A 168 -6.80 32.45 14.96
CA ALA A 168 -5.34 32.50 14.95
C ALA A 168 -4.67 31.37 14.13
N VAL A 169 -5.45 30.48 13.51
CA VAL A 169 -4.94 29.30 12.80
C VAL A 169 -4.05 29.68 11.61
N ALA A 170 -4.42 30.70 10.84
CA ALA A 170 -3.62 31.15 9.69
C ALA A 170 -2.21 31.61 10.13
N ASP A 171 -2.14 32.45 11.16
CA ASP A 171 -0.87 32.93 11.69
C ASP A 171 -0.03 31.79 12.30
N ALA A 172 -0.69 30.83 12.97
CA ALA A 172 -0.01 29.65 13.50
C ALA A 172 0.60 28.80 12.38
N LYS A 173 -0.15 28.56 11.29
CA LYS A 173 0.34 27.82 10.12
C LYS A 173 1.51 28.54 9.43
N ILE A 174 1.46 29.87 9.30
CA ILE A 174 2.58 30.66 8.74
C ILE A 174 3.82 30.56 9.64
N ARG A 175 3.65 30.70 10.97
CA ARG A 175 4.76 30.56 11.94
C ARG A 175 5.40 29.17 11.91
N ALA A 176 4.63 28.12 11.62
CA ALA A 176 5.15 26.77 11.45
C ALA A 176 6.15 26.70 10.27
N LEU A 177 5.79 27.25 9.10
CA LEU A 177 6.67 27.30 7.93
C LEU A 177 7.96 28.10 8.22
N GLN A 178 7.83 29.25 8.89
CA GLN A 178 8.99 30.05 9.31
C GLN A 178 9.90 29.30 10.29
N THR A 179 9.32 28.48 11.16
CA THR A 179 10.07 27.68 12.13
C THR A 179 10.81 26.53 11.45
N LEU A 180 10.19 25.85 10.48
CA LEU A 180 10.87 24.84 9.65
C LEU A 180 12.07 25.43 8.90
N ARG A 181 11.90 26.59 8.25
CA ARG A 181 12.99 27.31 7.57
C ARG A 181 14.15 27.64 8.53
N ARG A 182 13.84 28.19 9.71
CA ARG A 182 14.87 28.49 10.74
C ARG A 182 15.59 27.25 11.26
N ARG A 183 14.96 26.07 11.21
CA ARG A 183 15.59 24.78 11.56
C ARG A 183 16.41 24.19 10.41
N GLY A 184 16.51 24.87 9.26
CA GLY A 184 17.33 24.46 8.12
C GLY A 184 16.59 23.57 7.11
N TYR A 185 15.28 23.40 7.23
CA TYR A 185 14.48 22.67 6.24
C TYR A 185 14.13 23.57 5.06
N ARG A 186 14.21 23.01 3.85
CA ARG A 186 13.66 23.61 2.63
C ARG A 186 12.28 23.04 2.37
N ILE A 187 11.27 23.90 2.39
CA ILE A 187 9.87 23.49 2.22
C ILE A 187 9.59 23.33 0.73
N VAL A 188 9.25 22.11 0.32
CA VAL A 188 8.96 21.78 -1.08
C VAL A 188 7.49 21.99 -1.39
N ALA A 189 6.61 21.48 -0.54
CA ALA A 189 5.19 21.58 -0.77
C ALA A 189 4.41 21.66 0.54
N VAL A 190 3.22 22.25 0.44
CA VAL A 190 2.22 22.31 1.51
C VAL A 190 0.91 21.75 0.97
N VAL A 191 0.37 20.73 1.63
CA VAL A 191 -0.92 20.12 1.31
C VAL A 191 -1.92 20.48 2.40
N ASP A 192 -3.01 21.13 2.01
CA ASP A 192 -4.06 21.56 2.92
C ASP A 192 -5.41 21.50 2.19
N ASN A 193 -6.50 21.21 2.90
CA ASN A 193 -7.84 21.20 2.35
C ASN A 193 -8.50 22.59 2.40
N GLU A 194 -7.96 23.56 3.13
CA GLU A 194 -8.58 24.86 3.36
C GLU A 194 -8.00 25.96 2.43
N PRO A 195 -8.73 26.40 1.39
CA PRO A 195 -8.24 27.41 0.44
C PRO A 195 -7.76 28.72 1.07
N GLU A 196 -8.42 29.19 2.13
CA GLU A 196 -8.02 30.40 2.84
C GLU A 196 -6.65 30.24 3.52
N MET A 197 -6.36 29.06 4.08
CA MET A 197 -5.06 28.77 4.69
C MET A 197 -3.96 28.71 3.63
N LEU A 198 -4.21 28.05 2.49
CA LEU A 198 -3.27 28.02 1.37
C LEU A 198 -2.98 29.42 0.81
N ARG A 199 -4.02 30.26 0.70
CA ARG A 199 -3.86 31.66 0.28
C ARG A 199 -2.98 32.44 1.28
N ALA A 200 -3.25 32.32 2.57
CA ALA A 200 -2.47 33.01 3.59
C ALA A 200 -0.99 32.57 3.56
N MET A 201 -0.72 31.26 3.50
CA MET A 201 0.64 30.73 3.43
C MET A 201 1.36 31.08 2.13
N SER A 202 0.66 31.07 0.99
CA SER A 202 1.25 31.44 -0.31
C SER A 202 1.57 32.93 -0.44
N LEU A 203 0.85 33.81 0.25
CA LEU A 203 1.18 35.24 0.33
C LEU A 203 2.39 35.50 1.25
N ALA A 204 2.61 34.64 2.25
CA ALA A 204 3.75 34.71 3.16
C ALA A 204 5.01 34.00 2.61
N ASP A 205 4.91 33.32 1.47
CA ASP A 205 6.03 32.65 0.81
C ASP A 205 6.86 33.64 -0.03
N GLU A 206 7.90 34.21 0.60
CA GLU A 206 8.80 35.20 0.00
C GLU A 206 9.67 34.64 -1.13
N GLU A 207 10.08 33.37 -1.05
CA GLU A 207 11.01 32.74 -2.00
C GLU A 207 10.32 32.31 -3.29
N GLY A 208 9.00 32.10 -3.24
CA GLY A 208 8.22 31.70 -4.40
C GLY A 208 8.33 30.21 -4.76
N GLU A 209 9.11 29.44 -4.00
CA GLU A 209 9.49 28.06 -4.33
C GLU A 209 8.47 27.00 -3.86
N ILE A 210 7.62 27.31 -2.88
CA ILE A 210 6.72 26.31 -2.29
C ILE A 210 5.57 26.00 -3.26
N LEU A 211 5.37 24.72 -3.56
CA LEU A 211 4.17 24.25 -4.24
C LEU A 211 3.00 24.09 -3.25
N PHE A 212 1.93 24.83 -3.45
CA PHE A 212 0.71 24.70 -2.64
C PHE A 212 -0.27 23.73 -3.31
N LEU A 213 -0.75 22.76 -2.54
CA LEU A 213 -1.63 21.70 -3.00
C LEU A 213 -2.94 21.76 -2.22
N HIS A 214 -4.04 21.98 -2.95
CA HIS A 214 -5.37 21.96 -2.37
C HIS A 214 -5.95 20.55 -2.45
N ALA A 215 -6.12 19.92 -1.28
CA ALA A 215 -6.86 18.69 -1.14
C ALA A 215 -8.36 19.03 -1.27
N ASP A 216 -8.93 18.87 -2.47
CA ASP A 216 -10.34 19.17 -2.77
C ASP A 216 -11.27 18.12 -2.14
N THR A 217 -11.40 18.22 -0.82
CA THR A 217 -12.23 17.37 0.03
C THR A 217 -13.35 18.23 0.66
N ILE A 218 -13.59 18.11 1.97
CA ILE A 218 -14.52 18.96 2.72
C ILE A 218 -13.72 20.06 3.41
N PHE A 219 -14.17 21.31 3.28
CA PHE A 219 -13.53 22.52 3.84
C PHE A 219 -14.57 23.62 4.10
N LEU A 220 -14.19 24.68 4.82
CA LEU A 220 -15.10 25.74 5.28
C LEU A 220 -15.22 26.90 4.30
N SER A 221 -14.12 27.34 3.69
CA SER A 221 -14.14 28.56 2.87
C SER A 221 -14.73 28.35 1.47
N ARG A 222 -14.87 29.47 0.74
CA ARG A 222 -15.33 29.46 -0.65
C ARG A 222 -14.26 28.85 -1.56
N ARG A 223 -14.70 28.11 -2.58
CA ARG A 223 -13.88 27.62 -3.69
C ARG A 223 -13.36 28.80 -4.54
N GLU A 224 -12.30 29.44 -4.09
CA GLU A 224 -11.53 30.37 -4.90
C GLU A 224 -10.10 29.82 -5.01
N PRO A 225 -9.63 29.45 -6.22
CA PRO A 225 -8.29 28.89 -6.38
C PRO A 225 -7.24 29.92 -5.94
N PRO A 226 -6.39 29.62 -4.94
CA PRO A 226 -5.32 30.51 -4.55
C PRO A 226 -4.27 30.61 -5.67
N PRO A 227 -3.46 31.69 -5.70
CA PRO A 227 -2.33 31.77 -6.61
C PRO A 227 -1.39 30.57 -6.42
N ARG A 228 -0.79 30.06 -7.50
CA ARG A 228 0.23 28.99 -7.46
C ARG A 228 -0.23 27.68 -6.78
N THR A 229 -1.54 27.41 -6.79
CA THR A 229 -2.12 26.22 -6.17
C THR A 229 -2.53 25.19 -7.23
N VAL A 230 -2.20 23.92 -6.97
CA VAL A 230 -2.70 22.78 -7.74
C VAL A 230 -3.72 22.02 -6.89
N SER A 231 -4.93 21.81 -7.42
CA SER A 231 -6.01 21.10 -6.71
C SER A 231 -6.12 19.64 -7.14
N GLY A 232 -6.53 18.77 -6.22
CA GLY A 232 -6.89 17.38 -6.52
C GLY A 232 -7.67 16.72 -5.39
N SER A 233 -8.47 15.70 -5.71
CA SER A 233 -9.37 15.02 -4.76
C SER A 233 -8.98 13.58 -4.43
N ARG A 234 -7.87 13.08 -5.00
CA ARG A 234 -7.37 11.70 -4.81
C ARG A 234 -5.84 11.66 -4.73
N TYR A 235 -5.33 10.78 -3.88
CA TYR A 235 -3.91 10.48 -3.77
C TYR A 235 -3.57 9.23 -4.59
N ARG A 236 -3.10 9.41 -5.82
CA ARG A 236 -2.71 8.30 -6.71
C ARG A 236 -1.20 8.09 -6.69
N LEU A 237 -0.75 6.90 -6.30
CA LEU A 237 0.67 6.54 -6.28
C LEU A 237 1.23 6.39 -7.68
N ALA A 238 0.43 5.87 -8.62
CA ALA A 238 0.83 5.70 -10.02
C ALA A 238 1.27 7.01 -10.69
N GLU A 239 0.80 8.15 -10.18
CA GLU A 239 1.19 9.48 -10.67
C GLU A 239 2.38 10.10 -9.94
N LEU A 240 2.81 9.49 -8.83
CA LEU A 240 3.86 9.98 -7.94
C LEU A 240 5.16 9.16 -8.08
N VAL A 241 5.02 7.83 -8.16
CA VAL A 241 6.11 6.88 -8.01
C VAL A 241 6.55 6.32 -9.36
N ASP A 242 7.85 6.35 -9.63
CA ASP A 242 8.46 5.64 -10.77
C ASP A 242 8.76 4.20 -10.34
N GLY A 243 8.22 3.21 -11.06
CA GLY A 243 8.43 1.79 -10.76
C GLY A 243 9.90 1.37 -10.71
N ARG A 244 10.75 2.03 -11.51
CA ARG A 244 12.20 1.77 -11.51
C ARG A 244 12.85 2.14 -10.18
N GLU A 245 12.36 3.19 -9.53
CA GLU A 245 12.87 3.64 -8.23
C GLU A 245 12.67 2.57 -7.15
N ILE A 246 11.50 1.93 -7.15
CA ILE A 246 11.18 0.87 -6.19
C ILE A 246 11.87 -0.46 -6.56
N GLY A 247 12.03 -0.76 -7.84
CA GLY A 247 12.68 -1.98 -8.33
C GLY A 247 14.13 -2.16 -7.86
N HIS A 248 14.78 -1.09 -7.40
CA HIS A 248 16.10 -1.15 -6.76
C HIS A 248 16.07 -1.60 -5.29
N ARG A 249 14.91 -1.55 -4.63
CA ARG A 249 14.73 -1.87 -3.21
C ARG A 249 13.96 -3.17 -2.98
N VAL A 250 13.12 -3.55 -3.94
CA VAL A 250 12.23 -4.71 -3.87
C VAL A 250 12.39 -5.55 -5.14
N THR A 251 12.52 -6.86 -4.98
CA THR A 251 12.61 -7.75 -6.15
C THR A 251 11.23 -7.94 -6.77
N PHE A 252 11.09 -7.61 -8.06
CA PHE A 252 9.87 -7.84 -8.82
C PHE A 252 9.87 -9.21 -9.49
N VAL A 253 8.74 -9.91 -9.42
CA VAL A 253 8.56 -11.26 -9.98
C VAL A 253 7.32 -11.31 -10.85
N TRP A 254 7.51 -11.56 -12.15
CA TRP A 254 6.42 -11.65 -13.11
C TRP A 254 5.65 -12.96 -12.94
N HIS A 255 4.40 -12.88 -12.57
CA HIS A 255 3.54 -14.03 -12.29
C HIS A 255 3.07 -14.72 -13.58
N GLY A 256 3.02 -16.05 -13.54
CA GLY A 256 2.29 -16.87 -14.51
C GLY A 256 2.82 -16.80 -15.94
N VAL A 257 4.14 -16.84 -16.16
CA VAL A 257 4.77 -16.90 -17.50
C VAL A 257 4.60 -18.30 -18.10
N ASN A 258 3.34 -18.71 -18.27
CA ASN A 258 2.95 -20.08 -18.57
C ASN A 258 2.67 -20.32 -20.06
N ASP A 259 2.63 -19.25 -20.86
CA ASP A 259 2.35 -19.34 -22.28
C ASP A 259 3.30 -18.46 -23.09
N ARG A 260 3.37 -18.73 -24.40
CA ARG A 260 4.28 -18.01 -25.31
C ARG A 260 3.96 -16.52 -25.41
N ARG A 261 2.72 -16.09 -25.16
CA ARG A 261 2.35 -14.67 -25.19
C ARG A 261 2.88 -13.96 -23.95
N ASN A 262 2.65 -14.49 -22.77
CA ASN A 262 3.15 -13.89 -21.53
C ASN A 262 4.69 -13.93 -21.50
N LEU A 263 5.32 -14.99 -22.02
CA LEU A 263 6.77 -15.07 -22.19
C LEU A 263 7.32 -13.93 -23.06
N ARG A 264 6.67 -13.60 -24.19
CA ARG A 264 7.09 -12.45 -25.03
C ARG A 264 7.00 -11.12 -24.29
N HIS A 265 5.92 -10.89 -23.53
CA HIS A 265 5.76 -9.67 -22.76
C HIS A 265 6.80 -9.57 -21.63
N PHE A 266 7.02 -10.67 -20.90
CA PHE A 266 8.05 -10.75 -19.87
C PHE A 266 9.45 -10.45 -20.42
N LEU A 267 9.83 -11.09 -21.54
CA LEU A 267 11.15 -10.89 -22.16
C LEU A 267 11.38 -9.45 -22.63
N ALA A 268 10.32 -8.73 -22.98
CA ALA A 268 10.36 -7.32 -23.37
C ALA A 268 10.42 -6.36 -22.15
N SER A 269 10.24 -6.86 -20.93
CA SER A 269 10.28 -6.07 -19.70
C SER A 269 11.68 -6.01 -19.07
N ASP A 270 11.88 -5.07 -18.14
CA ASP A 270 13.11 -5.01 -17.32
C ASP A 270 13.06 -5.95 -16.10
N ILE A 271 11.99 -6.74 -15.95
CA ILE A 271 11.81 -7.63 -14.78
C ILE A 271 12.66 -8.88 -14.93
N ARG A 272 13.43 -9.22 -13.90
CA ARG A 272 14.41 -10.31 -13.95
C ARG A 272 13.80 -11.70 -13.75
N TRP A 273 12.83 -11.81 -12.85
CA TRP A 273 12.29 -13.09 -12.38
C TRP A 273 10.98 -13.43 -13.09
N ALA A 274 10.95 -14.59 -13.77
CA ALA A 274 9.74 -15.18 -14.30
C ALA A 274 9.24 -16.28 -13.37
N GLU A 275 7.99 -16.20 -12.94
CA GLU A 275 7.32 -17.30 -12.26
C GLU A 275 6.67 -18.25 -13.26
N LEU A 276 6.94 -19.54 -13.09
CA LEU A 276 6.48 -20.62 -13.93
C LEU A 276 5.68 -21.61 -13.06
N ASP A 277 4.39 -21.79 -13.35
CA ASP A 277 3.58 -22.81 -12.70
C ASP A 277 3.87 -24.17 -13.35
N VAL A 278 4.43 -25.12 -12.61
CA VAL A 278 4.89 -26.39 -13.19
C VAL A 278 3.98 -27.55 -12.81
N ARG A 279 3.59 -28.36 -13.80
CA ARG A 279 2.84 -29.61 -13.63
C ARG A 279 3.32 -30.69 -14.60
N LEU A 280 3.05 -31.95 -14.25
CA LEU A 280 3.08 -33.04 -15.21
C LEU A 280 1.76 -33.07 -15.99
N ASP A 281 1.85 -33.17 -17.31
CA ASP A 281 0.71 -33.49 -18.15
C ASP A 281 0.28 -34.97 -18.00
N PRO A 282 -0.89 -35.37 -18.51
CA PRO A 282 -1.34 -36.76 -18.45
C PRO A 282 -0.41 -37.77 -19.17
N LEU A 283 0.51 -37.30 -20.00
CA LEU A 283 1.50 -38.10 -20.72
C LEU A 283 2.85 -38.17 -20.00
N GLY A 284 3.01 -37.47 -18.87
CA GLY A 284 4.22 -37.44 -18.06
C GLY A 284 5.26 -36.39 -18.47
N SER A 285 4.89 -35.40 -19.28
CA SER A 285 5.77 -34.30 -19.67
C SER A 285 5.60 -33.09 -18.76
N LEU A 286 6.69 -32.36 -18.48
CA LEU A 286 6.63 -31.11 -17.72
C LEU A 286 6.14 -29.97 -18.61
N VAL A 287 5.01 -29.38 -18.21
CA VAL A 287 4.37 -28.27 -18.91
C VAL A 287 4.08 -27.12 -17.95
N LEU A 288 4.00 -25.92 -18.52
CA LEU A 288 3.65 -24.73 -17.76
C LEU A 288 2.13 -24.55 -17.67
N ARG A 289 1.58 -24.68 -16.48
CA ARG A 289 0.14 -24.57 -16.23
C ARG A 289 -0.18 -24.38 -14.75
N HIS A 290 -1.00 -23.37 -14.45
CA HIS A 290 -1.54 -23.15 -13.11
C HIS A 290 -2.57 -24.21 -12.69
N ASP A 291 -3.62 -24.41 -13.50
CA ASP A 291 -4.78 -25.25 -13.16
C ASP A 291 -4.53 -26.76 -13.40
N PRO A 292 -5.11 -27.65 -12.57
CA PRO A 292 -4.98 -29.10 -12.77
C PRO A 292 -5.68 -29.58 -14.06
N PHE A 293 -5.34 -30.79 -14.49
CA PHE A 293 -6.01 -31.46 -15.62
C PHE A 293 -7.35 -32.08 -15.15
N GLY A 294 -8.50 -31.48 -15.52
CA GLY A 294 -9.85 -32.02 -15.18
C GLY A 294 -11.05 -31.09 -15.46
N LEU A 295 -12.10 -31.66 -16.09
CA LEU A 295 -13.41 -31.15 -16.59
C LEU A 295 -13.68 -29.62 -16.61
N GLY A 296 -13.47 -28.98 -17.76
CA GLY A 296 -14.25 -27.79 -18.15
C GLY A 296 -13.56 -26.78 -19.07
N ALA A 297 -12.23 -26.68 -19.06
CA ALA A 297 -11.50 -25.75 -19.92
C ALA A 297 -10.18 -26.38 -20.37
N GLY A 298 -10.27 -27.22 -21.41
CA GLY A 298 -9.09 -27.68 -22.13
C GLY A 298 -8.48 -26.50 -22.88
N MET A 299 -7.30 -26.05 -22.46
CA MET A 299 -6.40 -25.41 -23.42
C MET A 299 -6.06 -26.50 -24.45
N PRO A 300 -6.10 -26.22 -25.76
CA PRO A 300 -5.57 -27.17 -26.75
C PRO A 300 -4.15 -27.60 -26.36
N GLU A 301 -3.79 -28.88 -26.54
CA GLU A 301 -2.43 -29.39 -26.29
C GLU A 301 -1.36 -28.54 -26.99
N ASP A 302 -1.69 -27.96 -28.16
CA ASP A 302 -0.82 -27.09 -28.97
C ASP A 302 -0.48 -25.73 -28.31
N GLU A 303 -1.16 -25.36 -27.21
CA GLU A 303 -0.92 -24.11 -26.48
C GLU A 303 -0.10 -24.31 -25.19
N LEU A 304 0.17 -25.55 -24.77
CA LEU A 304 0.99 -25.81 -23.59
C LEU A 304 2.47 -25.56 -23.90
N LEU A 305 3.12 -24.72 -23.08
CA LEU A 305 4.54 -24.44 -23.20
C LEU A 305 5.33 -25.48 -22.38
N PRO A 306 6.20 -26.30 -23.00
CA PRO A 306 7.06 -27.22 -22.26
C PRO A 306 8.02 -26.47 -21.34
N LEU A 307 8.28 -27.01 -20.15
CA LEU A 307 9.19 -26.37 -19.18
C LEU A 307 10.59 -26.16 -19.79
N GLY A 308 11.16 -27.19 -20.43
CA GLY A 308 12.48 -27.11 -21.06
C GLY A 308 12.59 -26.02 -22.13
N GLU A 309 11.59 -25.87 -23.00
CA GLU A 309 11.55 -24.81 -24.01
C GLU A 309 11.60 -23.41 -23.35
N CYS A 310 10.83 -23.24 -22.27
CA CYS A 310 10.80 -21.98 -21.52
C CYS A 310 12.13 -21.72 -20.80
N LEU A 311 12.67 -22.71 -20.08
CA LEU A 311 13.94 -22.60 -19.37
C LEU A 311 15.11 -22.27 -20.31
N ALA A 312 15.20 -22.92 -21.47
CA ALA A 312 16.20 -22.61 -22.49
C ALA A 312 16.07 -21.17 -22.99
N THR A 313 14.84 -20.72 -23.26
CA THR A 313 14.56 -19.36 -23.74
C THR A 313 14.94 -18.31 -22.69
N LEU A 314 14.53 -18.50 -21.44
CA LEU A 314 14.83 -17.59 -20.33
C LEU A 314 16.35 -17.52 -20.07
N ARG A 315 17.04 -18.65 -20.12
CA ARG A 315 18.49 -18.73 -19.92
C ARG A 315 19.24 -17.97 -21.00
N ALA A 316 18.85 -18.13 -22.25
CA ALA A 316 19.44 -17.42 -23.40
C ALA A 316 19.29 -15.89 -23.28
N HIS A 317 18.30 -15.40 -22.53
CA HIS A 317 18.06 -13.98 -22.28
C HIS A 317 18.56 -13.51 -20.91
N GLY A 318 19.27 -14.35 -20.14
CA GLY A 318 19.81 -14.00 -18.82
C GLY A 318 18.73 -13.73 -17.76
N ARG A 319 17.58 -14.41 -17.85
CA ARG A 319 16.46 -14.27 -16.91
C ARG A 319 16.53 -15.32 -15.82
N ALA A 320 16.07 -14.97 -14.62
CA ALA A 320 15.99 -15.87 -13.47
C ALA A 320 14.58 -16.49 -13.37
N VAL A 321 14.48 -17.64 -12.69
CA VAL A 321 13.24 -18.44 -12.67
C VAL A 321 12.75 -18.73 -11.25
N LYS A 322 11.47 -18.48 -11.03
CA LYS A 322 10.71 -18.94 -9.87
C LYS A 322 9.82 -20.10 -10.31
N LEU A 323 10.13 -21.31 -9.87
CA LEU A 323 9.38 -22.52 -10.17
C LEU A 323 8.32 -22.73 -9.10
N ASP A 324 7.05 -22.56 -9.45
CA ASP A 324 5.93 -22.83 -8.55
C ASP A 324 5.47 -24.28 -8.69
N LEU A 325 5.85 -25.08 -7.70
CA LEU A 325 5.65 -26.52 -7.64
C LEU A 325 4.28 -26.82 -7.04
N LYS A 326 3.38 -27.35 -7.87
CA LYS A 326 2.01 -27.71 -7.44
C LYS A 326 1.91 -29.12 -6.86
N GLU A 327 2.92 -29.96 -7.09
CA GLU A 327 2.94 -31.41 -6.82
C GLU A 327 4.35 -31.86 -6.40
N ASP A 328 4.47 -32.94 -5.63
CA ASP A 328 5.76 -33.52 -5.20
C ASP A 328 6.19 -34.74 -6.02
N GLY A 329 7.17 -35.49 -5.48
CA GLY A 329 7.51 -36.83 -5.96
C GLY A 329 8.06 -36.81 -7.39
N PRO A 330 7.47 -37.57 -8.33
CA PRO A 330 7.94 -37.63 -9.72
C PRO A 330 8.01 -36.27 -10.42
N THR A 331 7.11 -35.34 -10.06
CA THR A 331 7.13 -33.98 -10.63
C THR A 331 8.38 -33.23 -10.18
N LEU A 332 8.71 -33.28 -8.89
CA LEU A 332 9.92 -32.65 -8.35
C LEU A 332 11.18 -33.27 -8.96
N ASP A 333 11.23 -34.59 -9.12
CA ASP A 333 12.37 -35.29 -9.76
C ASP A 333 12.64 -34.77 -11.17
N ALA A 334 11.57 -34.68 -11.97
CA ALA A 334 11.65 -34.25 -13.34
C ALA A 334 12.06 -32.76 -13.42
N VAL A 335 11.53 -31.91 -12.53
CA VAL A 335 11.89 -30.48 -12.50
C VAL A 335 13.36 -30.27 -12.16
N LEU A 336 13.88 -30.94 -11.13
CA LEU A 336 15.27 -30.81 -10.74
C LEU A 336 16.22 -31.31 -11.84
N ALA A 337 15.85 -32.40 -12.53
CA ALA A 337 16.59 -32.88 -13.69
C ALA A 337 16.60 -31.86 -14.85
N GLU A 338 15.47 -31.22 -15.12
CA GLU A 338 15.34 -30.22 -16.18
C GLU A 338 16.16 -28.96 -15.88
N VAL A 339 16.12 -28.48 -14.63
CA VAL A 339 16.93 -27.34 -14.16
C VAL A 339 18.42 -27.64 -14.30
N ALA A 340 18.85 -28.84 -13.86
CA ALA A 340 20.24 -29.26 -13.99
C ALA A 340 20.69 -29.35 -15.46
N ALA A 341 19.84 -29.84 -16.36
CA ALA A 341 20.13 -29.93 -17.78
C ALA A 341 20.34 -28.55 -18.45
N HIS A 342 19.70 -27.49 -17.93
CA HIS A 342 19.81 -26.14 -18.46
C HIS A 342 20.89 -25.29 -17.78
N GLY A 343 21.56 -25.81 -16.74
CA GLY A 343 22.72 -25.18 -16.11
C GLY A 343 22.42 -23.82 -15.49
N TYR A 344 21.27 -23.68 -14.83
CA TYR A 344 20.97 -22.50 -14.02
C TYR A 344 21.83 -22.49 -12.76
N PRO A 345 22.46 -21.36 -12.42
CA PRO A 345 23.10 -21.20 -11.13
C PRO A 345 22.04 -21.00 -10.03
N ASP A 346 22.37 -21.38 -8.81
CA ASP A 346 21.45 -21.31 -7.67
C ASP A 346 20.93 -19.89 -7.42
N GLU A 347 21.74 -18.84 -7.62
CA GLU A 347 21.29 -17.45 -7.46
C GLU A 347 20.24 -16.99 -8.49
N GLU A 348 20.01 -17.77 -9.55
CA GLU A 348 18.97 -17.55 -10.56
C GLU A 348 17.78 -18.50 -10.38
N LEU A 349 17.78 -19.30 -9.32
CA LEU A 349 16.74 -20.28 -9.00
C LEU A 349 15.96 -19.88 -7.74
N TRP A 350 14.65 -20.03 -7.86
CA TRP A 350 13.72 -19.89 -6.75
C TRP A 350 12.69 -20.99 -6.84
N PHE A 351 12.59 -21.83 -5.81
CA PHE A 351 11.57 -22.86 -5.70
C PHE A 351 10.46 -22.39 -4.75
N ASN A 352 9.21 -22.46 -5.20
CA ASN A 352 8.03 -22.17 -4.40
C ASN A 352 7.13 -23.41 -4.35
N GLY A 353 6.50 -23.68 -3.22
CA GLY A 353 5.50 -24.74 -3.13
C GLY A 353 4.72 -24.71 -1.82
N ALA A 354 3.53 -25.30 -1.83
CA ALA A 354 2.72 -25.43 -0.62
C ALA A 354 3.34 -26.45 0.36
N VAL A 355 3.23 -26.18 1.66
CA VAL A 355 3.78 -27.02 2.74
C VAL A 355 3.17 -28.43 2.67
N GLU A 356 1.88 -28.52 2.36
CA GLU A 356 1.11 -29.76 2.22
C GLU A 356 1.45 -30.52 0.95
N ALA A 357 1.88 -29.83 -0.10
CA ALA A 357 2.23 -30.45 -1.37
C ALA A 357 3.62 -31.08 -1.29
N LEU A 358 4.65 -30.32 -0.91
CA LEU A 358 6.04 -30.78 -0.94
C LEU A 358 6.47 -31.53 0.33
N GLY A 359 5.90 -31.17 1.48
CA GLY A 359 6.30 -31.70 2.78
C GLY A 359 7.79 -31.49 3.10
N ALA A 360 8.22 -32.04 4.25
CA ALA A 360 9.59 -31.88 4.73
C ALA A 360 10.64 -32.47 3.78
N ASP A 361 10.34 -33.61 3.17
CA ASP A 361 11.29 -34.32 2.31
C ASP A 361 11.51 -33.60 0.97
N GLY A 362 10.46 -33.02 0.39
CA GLY A 362 10.57 -32.22 -0.84
C GLY A 362 11.43 -30.98 -0.64
N PHE A 363 11.16 -30.18 0.39
CA PHE A 363 11.94 -28.98 0.68
C PHE A 363 13.40 -29.28 1.03
N ARG A 364 13.65 -30.29 1.87
CA ARG A 364 15.03 -30.66 2.24
C ARG A 364 15.82 -31.13 1.04
N ARG A 365 15.15 -31.82 0.12
CA ARG A 365 15.77 -32.25 -1.13
C ARG A 365 16.15 -31.07 -2.02
N ILE A 366 15.23 -30.13 -2.24
CA ILE A 366 15.51 -28.90 -3.00
C ILE A 366 16.73 -28.20 -2.40
N ARG A 367 16.72 -27.95 -1.07
CA ARG A 367 17.83 -27.29 -0.38
C ARG A 367 19.16 -28.04 -0.48
N ARG A 368 19.13 -29.37 -0.52
CA ARG A 368 20.35 -30.19 -0.65
C ARG A 368 20.94 -30.10 -2.07
N GLU A 369 20.10 -30.06 -3.09
CA GLU A 369 20.53 -30.01 -4.50
C GLU A 369 20.88 -28.58 -4.94
N HIS A 370 20.20 -27.58 -4.38
CA HIS A 370 20.38 -26.16 -4.65
C HIS A 370 20.53 -25.37 -3.33
N PRO A 371 21.70 -25.45 -2.67
CA PRO A 371 21.93 -24.83 -1.36
C PRO A 371 21.82 -23.31 -1.34
N GLU A 372 22.06 -22.61 -2.46
CA GLU A 372 22.03 -21.14 -2.51
C GLU A 372 20.76 -20.59 -3.17
N ALA A 373 19.87 -21.45 -3.67
CA ALA A 373 18.60 -21.04 -4.26
C ALA A 373 17.62 -20.54 -3.18
N ILE A 374 16.69 -19.68 -3.61
CA ILE A 374 15.57 -19.27 -2.75
C ILE A 374 14.60 -20.45 -2.62
N VAL A 375 14.21 -20.79 -1.41
CA VAL A 375 13.23 -21.85 -1.14
C VAL A 375 12.10 -21.25 -0.32
N GLN A 376 10.93 -21.13 -0.96
CA GLN A 376 9.78 -20.42 -0.43
C GLN A 376 8.57 -21.33 -0.21
N ALA A 377 7.80 -21.01 0.84
CA ALA A 377 6.45 -21.53 1.03
C ALA A 377 5.44 -20.40 1.33
N PRO A 378 4.16 -20.53 0.92
CA PRO A 378 3.08 -19.69 1.42
C PRO A 378 2.89 -19.82 2.93
N ALA A 379 2.60 -18.71 3.61
CA ALA A 379 2.49 -18.64 5.06
C ALA A 379 1.16 -18.01 5.54
N ASP A 380 0.17 -17.85 4.65
CA ASP A 380 -1.13 -17.27 4.98
C ASP A 380 -1.82 -18.00 6.15
N PHE A 381 -1.64 -19.33 6.23
CA PHE A 381 -2.17 -20.14 7.33
C PHE A 381 -1.61 -19.76 8.71
N ALA A 382 -0.41 -19.16 8.75
CA ALA A 382 0.25 -18.74 9.98
C ALA A 382 -0.18 -17.34 10.44
N VAL A 383 -0.87 -16.54 9.61
CA VAL A 383 -1.26 -15.16 9.94
C VAL A 383 -2.05 -15.06 11.27
N PRO A 384 -3.09 -15.87 11.52
CA PRO A 384 -3.78 -15.84 12.80
C PRO A 384 -2.88 -16.18 13.99
N LEU A 385 -1.95 -17.13 13.80
CA LEU A 385 -1.00 -17.54 14.84
C LEU A 385 0.03 -16.44 15.11
N LEU A 386 0.56 -15.80 14.08
CA LEU A 386 1.52 -14.69 14.19
C LEU A 386 0.98 -13.55 15.04
N LEU A 387 -0.32 -13.26 14.92
CA LEU A 387 -0.95 -12.14 15.60
C LEU A 387 -1.49 -12.50 16.99
N ALA A 388 -1.99 -13.72 17.18
CA ALA A 388 -2.63 -14.12 18.44
C ALA A 388 -1.74 -14.94 19.38
N ALA A 389 -0.76 -15.68 18.86
CA ALA A 389 0.14 -16.55 19.62
C ALA A 389 1.56 -16.58 19.01
N PRO A 390 2.32 -15.48 19.10
CA PRO A 390 3.61 -15.33 18.42
C PRO A 390 4.62 -16.43 18.74
N GLU A 391 4.65 -16.94 19.97
CA GLU A 391 5.57 -17.99 20.39
C GLU A 391 5.28 -19.34 19.69
N LEU A 392 3.99 -19.63 19.43
CA LEU A 392 3.60 -20.82 18.67
C LEU A 392 3.91 -20.64 17.18
N ALA A 393 3.69 -19.43 16.65
CA ALA A 393 4.06 -19.12 15.27
C ALA A 393 5.58 -19.28 15.07
N GLU A 394 6.41 -18.80 15.99
CA GLU A 394 7.87 -18.95 15.90
C GLU A 394 8.30 -20.43 15.86
N GLN A 395 7.63 -21.31 16.62
CA GLN A 395 7.90 -22.75 16.55
C GLN A 395 7.58 -23.33 15.17
N VAL A 396 6.44 -22.97 14.60
CA VAL A 396 6.05 -23.38 13.24
C VAL A 396 7.08 -22.89 12.23
N LEU A 397 7.46 -21.62 12.29
CA LEU A 397 8.46 -21.03 11.38
C LEU A 397 9.82 -21.72 11.51
N ARG A 398 10.24 -22.06 12.73
CA ARG A 398 11.48 -22.81 12.96
C ARG A 398 11.45 -24.19 12.30
N THR A 399 10.33 -24.89 12.40
CA THR A 399 10.15 -26.17 11.69
C THR A 399 10.26 -25.99 10.18
N LEU A 400 9.68 -24.93 9.60
CA LEU A 400 9.83 -24.63 8.17
C LEU A 400 11.29 -24.35 7.80
N ALA A 401 12.02 -23.60 8.63
CA ALA A 401 13.45 -23.35 8.43
C ALA A 401 14.28 -24.65 8.44
N GLU A 402 13.98 -25.60 9.34
CA GLU A 402 14.61 -26.92 9.39
C GLU A 402 14.32 -27.79 8.15
N TRP A 403 13.29 -27.45 7.38
CA TRP A 403 13.01 -28.10 6.10
C TRP A 403 13.83 -27.49 4.96
N GLY A 404 14.51 -26.37 5.20
CA GLY A 404 15.32 -25.65 4.22
C GLY A 404 14.61 -24.46 3.58
N ILE A 405 13.42 -24.09 4.06
CA ILE A 405 12.69 -22.89 3.62
C ILE A 405 13.38 -21.64 4.21
N ASP A 406 13.68 -20.66 3.37
CA ASP A 406 14.37 -19.42 3.76
C ASP A 406 13.57 -18.15 3.41
N ARG A 407 12.42 -18.31 2.75
CA ARG A 407 11.50 -17.22 2.40
C ARG A 407 10.06 -17.66 2.60
N LEU A 408 9.20 -16.71 2.93
CA LEU A 408 7.76 -16.96 3.04
C LEU A 408 6.99 -16.06 2.07
N SER A 409 5.80 -16.47 1.65
CA SER A 409 4.91 -15.59 0.89
C SER A 409 3.57 -15.38 1.58
N LEU A 410 3.02 -14.18 1.41
CA LEU A 410 1.69 -13.80 1.89
C LEU A 410 0.85 -13.22 0.75
N ASP A 411 -0.41 -13.62 0.69
CA ASP A 411 -1.39 -13.05 -0.23
C ASP A 411 -1.79 -11.65 0.26
N TRP A 412 -1.71 -10.67 -0.62
CA TRP A 412 -2.11 -9.29 -0.35
C TRP A 412 -3.57 -9.15 0.10
N ARG A 413 -4.40 -10.11 -0.28
CA ARG A 413 -5.83 -10.15 0.05
C ARG A 413 -6.08 -10.76 1.43
N THR A 414 -5.07 -11.37 2.05
CA THR A 414 -5.19 -11.94 3.39
C THR A 414 -5.45 -10.82 4.40
N PRO A 415 -6.51 -10.94 5.24
CA PRO A 415 -6.76 -9.98 6.31
C PRO A 415 -5.52 -9.80 7.20
N GLN A 416 -5.22 -8.56 7.60
CA GLN A 416 -4.06 -8.22 8.42
C GLN A 416 -2.70 -8.62 7.83
N VAL A 417 -2.59 -8.72 6.49
CA VAL A 417 -1.33 -9.04 5.80
C VAL A 417 -0.19 -8.07 6.15
N ARG A 418 -0.51 -6.78 6.38
CA ARG A 418 0.49 -5.75 6.70
C ARG A 418 1.10 -5.97 8.08
N GLU A 419 0.27 -6.29 9.07
CA GLU A 419 0.70 -6.63 10.42
C GLU A 419 1.47 -7.96 10.45
N ALA A 420 1.05 -8.93 9.65
CA ALA A 420 1.76 -10.20 9.50
C ALA A 420 3.13 -10.04 8.83
N LEU A 421 3.22 -9.21 7.77
CA LEU A 421 4.48 -8.84 7.13
C LEU A 421 5.46 -8.26 8.15
N ASP A 422 5.02 -7.27 8.94
CA ASP A 422 5.83 -6.66 9.99
C ASP A 422 6.27 -7.68 11.05
N ALA A 423 5.40 -8.63 11.42
CA ALA A 423 5.72 -9.67 12.38
C ALA A 423 6.79 -10.64 11.84
N LEU A 424 6.65 -11.11 10.60
CA LEU A 424 7.61 -12.00 9.96
C LEU A 424 8.98 -11.35 9.77
N GLU A 425 9.03 -10.10 9.32
CA GLU A 425 10.30 -9.39 9.13
C GLU A 425 11.01 -9.11 10.46
N ARG A 426 10.27 -8.83 11.55
CA ARG A 426 10.87 -8.74 12.89
C ARG A 426 11.47 -10.06 13.36
N LEU A 427 10.93 -11.18 12.91
CA LEU A 427 11.48 -12.52 13.15
C LEU A 427 12.61 -12.88 12.16
N GLY A 428 13.00 -11.95 11.28
CA GLY A 428 14.11 -12.13 10.34
C GLY A 428 13.74 -12.88 9.05
N TRP A 429 12.46 -13.08 8.76
CA TRP A 429 12.01 -13.76 7.55
C TRP A 429 11.90 -12.79 6.36
N PRO A 430 12.60 -13.04 5.24
CA PRO A 430 12.28 -12.40 3.98
C PRO A 430 10.87 -12.79 3.52
N VAL A 431 10.08 -11.82 3.08
CA VAL A 431 8.69 -12.04 2.65
C VAL A 431 8.48 -11.62 1.20
N ASN A 432 7.79 -12.46 0.45
CA ASN A 432 7.22 -12.15 -0.85
C ASN A 432 5.73 -11.83 -0.71
N LEU A 433 5.28 -10.65 -1.17
CA LEU A 433 3.85 -10.37 -1.29
C LEU A 433 3.38 -10.80 -2.68
N TYR A 434 2.22 -11.46 -2.76
CA TYR A 434 1.61 -11.86 -4.04
C TYR A 434 0.11 -11.54 -4.07
N GLY A 435 -0.55 -11.74 -5.21
CA GLY A 435 -1.99 -11.51 -5.32
C GLY A 435 -2.40 -10.04 -5.33
N VAL A 436 -1.46 -9.14 -5.68
CA VAL A 436 -1.72 -7.70 -5.83
C VAL A 436 -2.51 -7.43 -7.12
N PRO A 437 -3.70 -6.81 -7.04
CA PRO A 437 -4.66 -6.81 -8.16
C PRO A 437 -4.41 -5.74 -9.23
N ASP A 438 -3.81 -4.61 -8.88
CA ASP A 438 -3.64 -3.46 -9.76
C ASP A 438 -2.38 -2.66 -9.43
N LEU A 439 -2.08 -1.64 -10.24
CA LEU A 439 -0.88 -0.83 -10.10
C LEU A 439 -0.84 -0.06 -8.78
N GLU A 440 -1.97 0.47 -8.30
CA GLU A 440 -2.01 1.21 -7.03
C GLU A 440 -1.70 0.26 -5.86
N SER A 441 -2.33 -0.91 -5.82
CA SER A 441 -2.07 -1.95 -4.82
C SER A 441 -0.65 -2.49 -4.89
N PHE A 442 -0.10 -2.68 -6.10
CA PHE A 442 1.28 -3.08 -6.31
C PHE A 442 2.25 -2.04 -5.71
N LEU A 443 2.03 -0.76 -5.98
CA LEU A 443 2.84 0.33 -5.45
C LEU A 443 2.73 0.41 -3.92
N GLU A 444 1.53 0.26 -3.37
CA GLU A 444 1.35 0.21 -1.92
C GLU A 444 2.12 -0.96 -1.28
N ALA A 445 2.02 -2.16 -1.86
CA ALA A 445 2.75 -3.33 -1.39
C ALA A 445 4.26 -3.12 -1.48
N ALA A 446 4.74 -2.57 -2.59
CA ALA A 446 6.15 -2.34 -2.83
C ALA A 446 6.73 -1.23 -1.91
N LEU A 447 5.95 -0.22 -1.53
CA LEU A 447 6.36 0.82 -0.57
C LEU A 447 6.47 0.33 0.89
N LEU A 448 5.92 -0.85 1.19
CA LEU A 448 6.23 -1.54 2.46
C LEU A 448 7.65 -2.08 2.48
N LEU A 449 8.31 -2.17 1.31
CA LEU A 449 9.65 -2.73 1.13
C LEU A 449 9.79 -4.19 1.57
N PRO A 450 8.91 -5.11 1.14
CA PRO A 450 9.12 -6.55 1.34
C PRO A 450 10.36 -7.00 0.54
N ALA A 451 10.83 -8.23 0.77
CA ALA A 451 11.94 -8.78 -0.01
C ALA A 451 11.59 -8.87 -1.52
N SER A 452 10.32 -9.17 -1.82
CA SER A 452 9.83 -9.23 -3.20
C SER A 452 8.31 -9.01 -3.32
N VAL A 453 7.88 -8.66 -4.53
CA VAL A 453 6.46 -8.61 -4.91
C VAL A 453 6.25 -9.39 -6.20
N THR A 454 5.34 -10.36 -6.16
CA THR A 454 4.85 -11.13 -7.30
C THR A 454 3.55 -10.52 -7.81
N ALA A 455 3.48 -10.20 -9.09
CA ALA A 455 2.30 -9.61 -9.73
C ALA A 455 2.16 -10.07 -11.18
N ASP A 456 0.96 -9.94 -11.74
CA ASP A 456 0.70 -10.23 -13.16
C ASP A 456 1.35 -9.22 -14.11
N PHE A 457 1.77 -8.04 -13.59
CA PHE A 457 2.27 -6.91 -14.39
C PHE A 457 1.35 -6.59 -15.59
N ASN A 458 0.04 -6.55 -15.33
CA ASN A 458 -0.92 -5.94 -16.24
C ASN A 458 -1.10 -4.48 -15.87
N PHE A 459 -0.05 -3.68 -16.08
CA PHE A 459 -0.01 -2.25 -15.75
C PHE A 459 0.19 -1.45 -17.04
N PRO A 460 -0.90 -1.14 -17.80
CA PRO A 460 -0.80 -0.38 -19.04
C PRO A 460 -0.15 0.99 -18.86
N GLU A 461 -0.26 1.59 -17.66
CA GLU A 461 0.40 2.85 -17.32
C GLU A 461 1.93 2.74 -17.36
N TRP A 462 2.48 1.54 -17.27
CA TRP A 462 3.91 1.21 -17.36
C TRP A 462 4.25 0.40 -18.62
N ASP A 463 3.35 0.35 -19.61
CA ASP A 463 3.48 -0.45 -20.82
C ASP A 463 3.68 -1.96 -20.57
N TYR A 464 3.18 -2.46 -19.43
CA TYR A 464 3.15 -3.88 -19.11
C TYR A 464 1.76 -4.47 -19.36
N PHE A 465 1.73 -5.56 -20.14
CA PHE A 465 0.49 -6.21 -20.60
C PHE A 465 0.51 -7.70 -20.27
N GLY A 466 0.98 -8.06 -19.07
CA GLY A 466 0.88 -9.43 -18.58
C GLY A 466 -0.57 -9.85 -18.35
N TRP A 467 -0.79 -11.15 -18.27
CA TRP A 467 -2.11 -11.73 -17.99
C TRP A 467 -1.89 -12.82 -16.96
N GLY A 468 -2.60 -12.76 -15.83
CA GLY A 468 -2.61 -13.84 -14.86
C GLY A 468 -3.22 -15.12 -15.45
N PRO A 469 -3.19 -16.24 -14.71
CA PRO A 469 -3.83 -17.47 -15.15
C PRO A 469 -5.30 -17.19 -15.51
N ARG A 470 -5.68 -17.51 -16.75
CA ARG A 470 -7.04 -17.29 -17.27
C ARG A 470 -8.02 -17.92 -16.29
N ARG A 471 -8.76 -17.11 -15.52
CA ARG A 471 -9.98 -17.61 -14.89
C ARG A 471 -10.89 -18.10 -16.01
N ALA A 472 -11.40 -19.33 -15.90
CA ALA A 472 -12.30 -19.95 -16.87
C ALA A 472 -13.67 -19.24 -17.01
N LEU A 473 -13.76 -17.94 -16.74
CA LEU A 473 -14.97 -17.13 -16.74
C LEU A 473 -14.71 -15.79 -17.41
N ASP A 474 -14.37 -15.81 -18.71
CA ASP A 474 -14.47 -14.63 -19.59
C ASP A 474 -14.88 -15.02 -21.03
N VAL A 475 -15.56 -16.16 -21.20
CA VAL A 475 -16.16 -16.57 -22.48
C VAL A 475 -17.66 -16.21 -22.58
N ALA A 476 -18.20 -15.48 -21.59
CA ALA A 476 -19.61 -15.07 -21.58
C ALA A 476 -19.76 -13.54 -21.64
N SER A 477 -19.10 -12.88 -22.59
CA SER A 477 -19.41 -11.47 -22.91
C SER A 477 -18.94 -11.06 -24.31
N VAL A 478 -19.06 -11.95 -25.30
CA VAL A 478 -19.13 -11.55 -26.72
C VAL A 478 -20.14 -12.43 -27.46
N THR A 479 -21.41 -12.05 -27.36
CA THR A 479 -22.43 -12.20 -28.42
C THR A 479 -23.43 -11.08 -28.28
#